data_AF-A0A7X7C6M0-F1
#
_entry.id   AF-A0A7X7C6M0-F1
#
_cell.length_a   1.000
_cell.length_b   1.000
_cell.length_c   1.000
_cell.angle_alpha   90.00
_cell.angle_beta   90.00
_cell.angle_gamma   90.00
#
_symmetry.space_group_name_H-M   'P 1'
#
loop_
_entity.id
_entity.type
_entity.pdbx_description
1 polymer ?
#
loop_
_entity_poly.entity_id
_entity_poly.type
_entity_poly.pdbx_seq_one_letter_code
_entity_poly.pdbx_strand_id
1 'polypeptide(L)'
;NIAIKTGLKESYELNETLTLTGIVLTVTYNDFSSEEINLTTAMIIGTAPNTTSAGTKTLTIKIGDVQKSFTFTVVDTSQPQKQVKAMEIVSGLNETYDVNDPFDITDIQIKITFDDDSETTLYVTSSMVVGTAPNTQTTGTKTLTLKYQGYQESFTFTVVEAVLTPCEKLIESLEDFYQVLIYGDQNFFFSLSSMAMLSYENLDVMEFALDFIDDISDSWSNFTLVFQAKNVLVAYEEGMLELLFSSPSEDYGKTPYVNYDEASKTFQIGYWFEKSYVYYWFEQEILFDEATDSLKATTSVGVDDAAEIYGSVEYNQISPGAYAGNLYFPVEGNEDSNLYTNYEFQFTATTGVIAKNLWANRPTSIYKIESGLADYGTEGDYVLTMTEDELTLESTLSCPAADFFYAFSDINEENSIEAKFLERMIQLTKDSEDYYFGAYNYYLSGSDLAYYMYMLEYYEKKTFDFSEFYSINITVNGNTTTFTVDYDGEVETYSFSFTNNHLSFTYTTNYYVSMVEIVQEENTYYMQKVEGSDDYYNVYQAIYVHDDKMNMCFSHSETDTLPNSIFNGPDEGFASTGDEVFMVVKGTVTYIG
;
A
#
# COMPACT_ATOMS: atom_id res chain seq x y z
N ASN A 1 52.86 -2.55 -25.83
CA ASN A 1 52.55 -1.24 -26.44
C ASN A 1 53.83 -0.40 -26.52
N ILE A 2 54.03 0.44 -27.54
CA ILE A 2 55.19 1.34 -27.65
C ILE A 2 54.66 2.76 -27.93
N ALA A 3 55.04 3.73 -27.11
CA ALA A 3 54.64 5.14 -27.23
C ALA A 3 55.85 6.07 -27.13
N ILE A 4 55.75 7.26 -27.74
CA ILE A 4 56.73 8.34 -27.52
C ILE A 4 56.43 8.97 -26.17
N LYS A 5 57.43 9.01 -25.29
CA LYS A 5 57.35 9.76 -24.04
C LYS A 5 57.73 11.21 -24.25
N THR A 6 58.88 11.46 -24.90
CA THR A 6 59.40 12.81 -25.16
C THR A 6 60.31 12.84 -26.40
N GLY A 7 60.62 14.05 -26.88
CA GLY A 7 61.72 14.31 -27.82
C GLY A 7 61.37 14.31 -29.31
N LEU A 8 60.30 13.63 -29.73
CA LEU A 8 59.77 13.76 -31.09
C LEU A 8 58.75 14.89 -31.12
N LYS A 9 58.95 15.88 -32.01
CA LYS A 9 57.97 16.95 -32.22
C LYS A 9 56.84 16.45 -33.12
N GLU A 10 55.63 16.96 -32.89
CA GLU A 10 54.49 16.72 -33.79
C GLU A 10 54.67 17.43 -35.14
N SER A 11 55.45 18.53 -35.16
CA SER A 11 55.72 19.37 -36.32
C SER A 11 57.18 19.81 -36.37
N TYR A 12 57.76 19.81 -37.58
CA TYR A 12 59.07 20.35 -37.91
C TYR A 12 58.95 21.37 -39.05
N GLU A 13 59.77 22.42 -39.04
CA GLU A 13 59.88 23.33 -40.19
C GLU A 13 60.63 22.66 -41.36
N LEU A 14 60.34 23.10 -42.59
CA LEU A 14 61.04 22.63 -43.78
C LEU A 14 62.56 22.86 -43.63
N ASN A 15 63.34 21.78 -43.76
CA ASN A 15 64.79 21.69 -43.52
C ASN A 15 65.23 21.79 -42.05
N GLU A 16 64.32 21.77 -41.07
CA GLU A 16 64.68 21.66 -39.65
C GLU A 16 65.27 20.27 -39.34
N THR A 17 66.43 20.20 -38.73
CA THR A 17 67.10 18.91 -38.46
C THR A 17 66.31 18.05 -37.45
N LEU A 18 65.89 16.85 -37.87
CA LEU A 18 65.39 15.81 -36.96
C LEU A 18 66.57 15.18 -36.19
N THR A 19 66.64 15.40 -34.87
CA THR A 19 67.61 14.74 -33.99
C THR A 19 66.98 13.53 -33.28
N LEU A 20 67.57 12.36 -33.46
CA LEU A 20 67.14 11.14 -32.74
C LEU A 20 67.52 11.16 -31.26
N THR A 21 68.61 11.85 -30.93
CA THR A 21 69.08 12.04 -29.56
C THR A 21 68.04 12.83 -28.76
N GLY A 22 67.57 12.24 -27.66
CA GLY A 22 66.56 12.84 -26.78
C GLY A 22 65.14 12.34 -27.02
N ILE A 23 64.91 11.50 -28.05
CA ILE A 23 63.64 10.77 -28.20
C ILE A 23 63.62 9.62 -27.20
N VAL A 24 62.69 9.68 -26.24
CA VAL A 24 62.47 8.65 -25.22
C VAL A 24 61.17 7.92 -25.52
N LEU A 25 61.20 6.59 -25.48
CA LEU A 25 60.07 5.71 -25.70
C LEU A 25 59.64 5.08 -24.38
N THR A 26 58.33 4.91 -24.20
CA THR A 26 57.77 4.04 -23.17
C THR A 26 57.33 2.73 -23.82
N VAL A 27 57.87 1.62 -23.34
CA VAL A 27 57.50 0.27 -23.76
C VAL A 27 56.71 -0.37 -22.63
N THR A 28 55.47 -0.77 -22.92
CA THR A 28 54.60 -1.49 -21.99
C THR A 28 54.50 -2.96 -22.40
N TYR A 29 54.81 -3.85 -21.46
CA TYR A 29 54.78 -5.30 -21.64
C TYR A 29 53.39 -5.88 -21.36
N ASN A 30 53.20 -7.16 -21.70
CA ASN A 30 51.91 -7.86 -21.53
C ASN A 30 51.51 -8.04 -20.05
N ASP A 31 52.47 -7.95 -19.13
CA ASP A 31 52.25 -7.99 -17.68
C ASP A 31 51.97 -6.59 -17.09
N PHE A 32 51.70 -5.60 -17.95
CA PHE A 32 51.48 -4.18 -17.61
C PHE A 32 52.69 -3.46 -17.03
N SER A 33 53.86 -4.09 -16.94
CA SER A 33 55.10 -3.39 -16.59
C SER A 33 55.53 -2.44 -17.72
N SER A 34 56.24 -1.37 -17.38
CA SER A 34 56.75 -0.41 -18.36
C SER A 34 58.19 -0.01 -18.11
N GLU A 35 58.95 0.17 -19.18
CA GLU A 35 60.30 0.73 -19.13
C GLU A 35 60.47 1.89 -20.12
N GLU A 36 61.47 2.72 -19.87
CA GLU A 36 61.84 3.84 -20.73
C GLU A 36 63.17 3.56 -21.41
N ILE A 37 63.18 3.69 -22.74
CA ILE A 37 64.38 3.49 -23.53
C ILE A 37 64.63 4.69 -24.44
N ASN A 38 65.90 5.05 -24.61
CA ASN A 38 66.29 6.07 -25.57
C ASN A 38 66.26 5.47 -26.98
N LEU A 39 65.66 6.18 -27.94
CA LEU A 39 65.69 5.77 -29.33
C LEU A 39 67.13 5.81 -29.86
N THR A 40 67.55 4.73 -30.49
CA THR A 40 68.86 4.64 -31.15
C THR A 40 68.70 4.38 -32.64
N THR A 41 69.73 4.68 -33.43
CA THR A 41 69.74 4.43 -34.89
C THR A 41 69.54 2.96 -35.24
N ALA A 42 69.98 2.03 -34.39
CA ALA A 42 69.80 0.59 -34.59
C ALA A 42 68.33 0.13 -34.49
N MET A 43 67.48 0.93 -33.84
CA MET A 43 66.05 0.64 -33.70
C MET A 43 65.24 1.12 -34.90
N ILE A 44 65.80 1.94 -35.80
CA ILE A 44 65.06 2.47 -36.95
C ILE A 44 65.02 1.44 -38.07
N ILE A 45 63.82 1.21 -38.62
CA ILE A 45 63.65 0.37 -39.79
C ILE A 45 63.88 1.22 -41.03
N GLY A 46 64.95 0.91 -41.78
CA GLY A 46 65.33 1.66 -42.97
C GLY A 46 66.06 2.97 -42.64
N THR A 47 65.77 4.04 -43.38
CA THR A 47 66.35 5.37 -43.16
C THR A 47 65.40 6.24 -42.35
N ALA A 48 65.91 6.97 -41.36
CA ALA A 48 65.14 7.99 -40.66
C ALA A 48 64.59 9.03 -41.66
N PRO A 49 63.32 9.47 -41.53
CA PRO A 49 62.76 10.48 -42.40
C PRO A 49 63.53 11.80 -42.28
N ASN A 50 63.73 12.49 -43.40
CA ASN A 50 64.26 13.86 -43.41
C ASN A 50 63.12 14.88 -43.52
N THR A 51 63.46 16.14 -43.26
CA THR A 51 62.54 17.29 -43.28
C THR A 51 62.70 18.15 -44.53
N THR A 52 63.35 17.64 -45.59
CA THR A 52 63.66 18.43 -46.81
C THR A 52 62.47 18.55 -47.77
N SER A 53 61.33 17.96 -47.44
CA SER A 53 60.08 18.08 -48.18
C SER A 53 58.91 18.16 -47.21
N ALA A 54 57.93 19.01 -47.51
CA ALA A 54 56.73 19.17 -46.71
C ALA A 54 55.85 17.90 -46.70
N GLY A 55 54.88 17.89 -45.78
CA GLY A 55 53.88 16.82 -45.62
C GLY A 55 54.20 15.84 -44.49
N THR A 56 53.31 14.86 -44.31
CA THR A 56 53.43 13.85 -43.25
C THR A 56 54.62 12.94 -43.48
N LYS A 57 55.44 12.77 -42.45
CA LYS A 57 56.59 11.87 -42.39
C LYS A 57 56.30 10.76 -41.40
N THR A 58 56.84 9.56 -41.67
CA THR A 58 56.68 8.39 -40.81
C THR A 58 58.05 7.92 -40.33
N LEU A 59 58.22 7.85 -39.02
CA LEU A 59 59.35 7.21 -38.36
C LEU A 59 58.92 5.82 -37.91
N THR A 60 59.51 4.78 -38.50
CA THR A 60 59.22 3.39 -38.14
C THR A 60 60.38 2.80 -37.37
N ILE A 61 60.07 2.17 -36.23
CA ILE A 61 61.05 1.57 -35.33
C ILE A 61 60.73 0.11 -35.04
N LYS A 62 61.75 -0.66 -34.66
CA LYS A 62 61.66 -2.06 -34.20
C LYS A 62 62.32 -2.20 -32.82
N ILE A 63 61.59 -2.76 -31.86
CA ILE A 63 62.08 -3.14 -30.53
C ILE A 63 61.67 -4.59 -30.29
N GLY A 64 62.64 -5.48 -30.11
CA GLY A 64 62.39 -6.92 -30.15
C GLY A 64 61.78 -7.33 -31.50
N ASP A 65 60.67 -8.04 -31.49
CA ASP A 65 59.92 -8.43 -32.71
C ASP A 65 58.77 -7.49 -33.07
N VAL A 66 58.56 -6.41 -32.31
CA VAL A 66 57.46 -5.47 -32.52
C VAL A 66 57.92 -4.28 -33.35
N GLN A 67 57.13 -3.93 -34.38
CA GLN A 67 57.31 -2.72 -35.19
C GLN A 67 56.24 -1.69 -34.81
N LYS A 68 56.63 -0.42 -34.73
CA LYS A 68 55.71 0.70 -34.50
C LYS A 68 56.11 1.89 -35.36
N SER A 69 55.11 2.55 -35.94
CA SER A 69 55.28 3.77 -36.72
C SER A 69 54.71 4.97 -35.97
N PHE A 70 55.45 6.08 -36.02
CA PHE A 70 55.05 7.39 -35.50
C PHE A 70 55.05 8.39 -36.64
N THR A 71 54.03 9.23 -36.70
CA THR A 71 53.91 10.27 -37.73
C THR A 71 54.17 11.65 -37.15
N PHE A 72 54.84 12.49 -37.91
CA PHE A 72 54.97 13.92 -37.66
C PHE A 72 54.81 14.68 -38.98
N THR A 73 54.54 15.97 -38.92
CA THR A 73 54.33 16.79 -40.12
C THR A 73 55.50 17.72 -40.36
N VAL A 74 55.96 17.81 -41.60
CA VAL A 74 56.90 18.86 -42.02
C VAL A 74 56.08 19.97 -42.65
N VAL A 75 56.10 21.14 -42.03
CA VAL A 75 55.37 22.31 -42.50
C VAL A 75 56.31 23.23 -43.26
N ASP A 76 55.91 23.60 -44.47
CA ASP A 76 56.54 24.67 -45.21
C ASP A 76 55.92 26.00 -44.79
N THR A 77 56.61 26.71 -43.89
CA THR A 77 56.20 28.02 -43.38
C THR A 77 56.40 29.15 -44.40
N SER A 78 56.89 28.85 -45.61
CA SER A 78 57.03 29.82 -46.71
C SER A 78 55.75 30.04 -47.52
N GLN A 79 54.68 29.30 -47.23
CA GLN A 79 53.32 29.53 -47.77
C GLN A 79 52.44 30.18 -46.70
N PRO A 80 51.60 31.19 -47.03
CA PRO A 80 50.65 31.74 -46.07
C PRO A 80 49.68 30.66 -45.60
N GLN A 81 49.56 30.45 -44.28
CA GLN A 81 48.49 29.62 -43.72
C GLN A 81 47.15 30.28 -44.06
N LYS A 82 46.26 29.52 -44.71
CA LYS A 82 44.89 29.95 -44.98
C LYS A 82 44.22 30.31 -43.66
N GLN A 83 43.65 31.50 -43.56
CA GLN A 83 42.92 31.90 -42.35
C GLN A 83 41.48 31.40 -42.42
N VAL A 84 40.93 30.99 -41.27
CA VAL A 84 39.51 30.64 -41.19
C VAL A 84 38.68 31.92 -41.36
N LYS A 85 37.79 31.89 -42.34
CA LYS A 85 36.88 32.98 -42.70
C LYS A 85 35.50 32.82 -42.06
N ALA A 86 35.00 31.58 -41.95
CA ALA A 86 33.71 31.27 -41.34
C ALA A 86 33.64 29.84 -40.80
N MET A 87 32.78 29.63 -39.81
CA MET A 87 32.42 28.34 -39.22
C MET A 87 30.89 28.22 -39.15
N GLU A 88 30.33 27.11 -39.62
CA GLU A 88 28.88 26.86 -39.62
C GLU A 88 28.61 25.44 -39.10
N ILE A 89 27.54 25.25 -38.33
CA ILE A 89 27.04 23.90 -38.03
C ILE A 89 26.24 23.40 -39.24
N VAL A 90 26.54 22.18 -39.67
CA VAL A 90 25.86 21.54 -40.80
C VAL A 90 24.91 20.43 -40.37
N SER A 91 25.14 19.80 -39.21
CA SER A 91 24.24 18.83 -38.59
C SER A 91 24.61 18.55 -37.14
N GLY A 92 23.71 17.88 -36.40
CA GLY A 92 23.97 17.34 -35.06
C GLY A 92 23.70 18.28 -33.87
N LEU A 93 23.50 19.58 -34.10
CA LEU A 93 23.00 20.49 -33.06
C LEU A 93 21.51 20.75 -33.27
N ASN A 94 20.68 20.40 -32.29
CA ASN A 94 19.25 20.73 -32.31
C ASN A 94 19.04 22.20 -31.95
N GLU A 95 18.02 22.83 -32.53
CA GLU A 95 17.64 24.21 -32.19
C GLU A 95 16.99 24.29 -30.79
N THR A 96 16.30 23.22 -30.39
CA THR A 96 15.62 23.07 -29.10
C THR A 96 15.94 21.72 -28.48
N TYR A 97 16.09 21.71 -27.15
CA TYR A 97 16.23 20.53 -26.29
C TYR A 97 15.22 20.66 -25.15
N ASP A 98 14.73 19.55 -24.63
CA ASP A 98 13.98 19.54 -23.38
C ASP A 98 14.92 19.53 -22.18
N VAL A 99 14.41 19.90 -21.00
CA VAL A 99 15.21 19.85 -19.77
C VAL A 99 15.68 18.40 -19.54
N ASN A 100 16.98 18.25 -19.25
CA ASN A 100 17.69 16.98 -19.05
C ASN A 100 17.93 16.11 -20.31
N ASP A 101 17.57 16.57 -21.51
CA ASP A 101 17.93 15.87 -22.74
C ASP A 101 19.44 15.62 -22.83
N PRO A 102 19.89 14.45 -23.33
CA PRO A 102 21.31 14.21 -23.53
C PRO A 102 21.90 15.17 -24.56
N PHE A 103 22.95 15.90 -24.16
CA PHE A 103 23.69 16.81 -25.04
C PHE A 103 25.03 16.17 -25.47
N ASP A 104 25.07 15.61 -26.67
CA ASP A 104 26.27 14.97 -27.23
C ASP A 104 26.92 15.85 -28.31
N ILE A 105 28.16 16.28 -28.05
CA ILE A 105 28.94 17.09 -28.99
C ILE A 105 29.55 16.27 -30.14
N THR A 106 29.63 14.94 -30.00
CA THR A 106 30.36 14.07 -30.94
C THR A 106 29.63 13.87 -32.26
N ASP A 107 28.30 14.08 -32.27
CA ASP A 107 27.46 14.03 -33.46
C ASP A 107 27.39 15.37 -34.21
N ILE A 108 27.92 16.46 -33.63
CA ILE A 108 27.91 17.78 -34.26
C ILE A 108 28.95 17.85 -35.37
N GLN A 109 28.52 18.16 -36.58
CA GLN A 109 29.40 18.45 -37.71
C GLN A 109 29.45 19.95 -38.00
N ILE A 110 30.66 20.45 -38.24
CA ILE A 110 30.91 21.82 -38.65
C ILE A 110 31.59 21.89 -40.02
N LYS A 111 31.21 22.90 -40.80
CA LYS A 111 31.88 23.30 -42.04
C LYS A 111 32.73 24.53 -41.78
N ILE A 112 34.01 24.44 -42.14
CA ILE A 112 34.99 25.53 -42.05
C ILE A 112 35.23 26.08 -43.45
N THR A 113 35.07 27.40 -43.61
CA THR A 113 35.42 28.12 -44.85
C THR A 113 36.68 28.93 -44.62
N PHE A 114 37.66 28.83 -45.51
CA PHE A 114 38.91 29.57 -45.46
C PHE A 114 38.86 30.88 -46.27
N ASP A 115 39.86 31.73 -46.08
CA ASP A 115 40.04 33.03 -46.77
C ASP A 115 40.21 32.91 -48.29
N ASP A 116 40.67 31.77 -48.77
CA ASP A 116 40.78 31.42 -50.19
C ASP A 116 39.53 30.72 -50.76
N ASP A 117 38.43 30.75 -50.02
CA ASP A 117 37.14 30.13 -50.33
C ASP A 117 37.16 28.59 -50.43
N SER A 118 38.24 27.93 -49.98
CA SER A 118 38.21 26.47 -49.77
C SER A 118 37.42 26.10 -48.52
N GLU A 119 36.81 24.91 -48.53
CA GLU A 119 35.96 24.41 -47.44
C GLU A 119 36.44 23.04 -46.94
N THR A 120 36.21 22.75 -45.65
CA THR A 120 36.34 21.40 -45.07
C THR A 120 35.21 21.14 -44.08
N THR A 121 34.80 19.88 -43.93
CA THR A 121 33.78 19.45 -42.95
C THR A 121 34.40 18.44 -42.00
N LEU A 122 34.11 18.58 -40.70
CA LEU A 122 34.64 17.72 -39.65
C LEU A 122 33.68 17.65 -38.46
N TYR A 123 33.78 16.58 -37.68
CA TYR A 123 33.07 16.44 -36.42
C TYR A 123 33.72 17.28 -35.33
N VAL A 124 32.90 17.84 -34.44
CA VAL A 124 33.37 18.56 -33.26
C VAL A 124 34.07 17.60 -32.31
N THR A 125 35.24 18.02 -31.82
CA THR A 125 35.97 17.29 -30.77
C THR A 125 35.96 18.11 -29.48
N SER A 126 36.19 17.46 -28.34
CA SER A 126 36.27 18.13 -27.04
C SER A 126 37.30 19.26 -27.00
N SER A 127 38.40 19.15 -27.76
CA SER A 127 39.42 20.19 -27.90
C SER A 127 38.97 21.45 -28.67
N MET A 128 37.86 21.37 -29.42
CA MET A 128 37.28 22.51 -30.12
C MET A 128 36.31 23.29 -29.24
N VAL A 129 35.78 22.70 -28.18
CA VAL A 129 34.86 23.38 -27.27
C VAL A 129 35.63 24.41 -26.43
N VAL A 130 35.15 25.64 -26.42
CA VAL A 130 35.70 26.71 -25.59
C VAL A 130 35.02 26.71 -24.23
N GLY A 131 35.77 26.37 -23.18
CA GLY A 131 35.25 26.28 -21.82
C GLY A 131 34.55 24.94 -21.57
N THR A 132 33.44 24.98 -20.83
CA THR A 132 32.62 23.79 -20.56
C THR A 132 31.53 23.68 -21.60
N ALA A 133 31.29 22.48 -22.12
CA ALA A 133 30.13 22.24 -22.97
C ALA A 133 28.83 22.60 -22.20
N PRO A 134 27.83 23.20 -22.87
CA PRO A 134 26.55 23.50 -22.25
C PRO A 134 25.83 22.20 -21.83
N ASN A 135 24.93 22.32 -20.86
CA ASN A 135 24.02 21.25 -20.46
C ASN A 135 22.57 21.71 -20.61
N THR A 136 21.67 20.74 -20.50
CA THR A 136 20.21 20.89 -20.66
C THR A 136 19.48 20.89 -19.32
N GLN A 137 20.16 21.03 -18.18
CA GLN A 137 19.53 20.88 -16.84
C GLN A 137 18.56 22.01 -16.45
N THR A 138 18.57 23.13 -17.19
CA THR A 138 17.76 24.31 -16.89
C THR A 138 17.27 24.93 -18.18
N THR A 139 16.08 25.52 -18.15
CA THR A 139 15.49 26.20 -19.31
C THR A 139 16.28 27.43 -19.75
N GLY A 140 15.95 27.93 -20.94
CA GLY A 140 16.50 29.14 -21.54
C GLY A 140 17.55 28.89 -22.62
N THR A 141 18.01 29.98 -23.23
CA THR A 141 19.00 29.93 -24.30
C THR A 141 20.37 29.50 -23.79
N LYS A 142 20.94 28.46 -24.39
CA LYS A 142 22.29 27.95 -24.15
C LYS A 142 23.20 28.33 -25.31
N THR A 143 24.51 28.34 -25.06
CA THR A 143 25.52 28.71 -26.06
C THR A 143 26.64 27.68 -26.08
N LEU A 144 26.88 27.11 -27.26
CA LEU A 144 28.04 26.28 -27.58
C LEU A 144 29.06 27.15 -28.33
N THR A 145 30.23 27.39 -27.74
CA THR A 145 31.31 28.12 -28.40
C THR A 145 32.38 27.16 -28.87
N LEU A 146 32.70 27.24 -30.16
CA LEU A 146 33.70 26.38 -30.81
C LEU A 146 34.90 27.20 -31.28
N LYS A 147 36.08 26.59 -31.25
CA LYS A 147 37.35 27.17 -31.70
C LYS A 147 38.05 26.25 -32.69
N TYR A 148 38.43 26.81 -33.84
CA TYR A 148 39.23 26.11 -34.84
C TYR A 148 40.28 27.07 -35.43
N GLN A 149 41.56 26.67 -35.37
CA GLN A 149 42.71 27.47 -35.84
C GLN A 149 42.72 28.95 -35.39
N GLY A 150 42.22 29.22 -34.18
CA GLY A 150 42.20 30.56 -33.60
C GLY A 150 40.91 31.36 -33.86
N TYR A 151 40.09 30.94 -34.83
CA TYR A 151 38.75 31.49 -35.06
C TYR A 151 37.76 30.88 -34.05
N GLN A 152 36.86 31.69 -33.52
CA GLN A 152 35.81 31.27 -32.58
C GLN A 152 34.44 31.69 -33.11
N GLU A 153 33.47 30.80 -32.97
CA GLU A 153 32.06 31.06 -33.30
C GLU A 153 31.19 30.50 -32.17
N SER A 154 30.09 31.17 -31.89
CA SER A 154 29.12 30.75 -30.87
C SER A 154 27.80 30.39 -31.53
N PHE A 155 27.29 29.21 -31.20
CA PHE A 155 26.01 28.68 -31.67
C PHE A 155 25.05 28.61 -30.49
N THR A 156 23.80 29.01 -30.70
CA THR A 156 22.79 29.01 -29.64
C THR A 156 21.72 27.97 -29.90
N PHE A 157 21.23 27.35 -28.83
CA PHE A 157 20.04 26.51 -28.81
C PHE A 157 19.20 26.88 -27.59
N THR A 158 17.94 26.43 -27.55
CA THR A 158 17.04 26.71 -26.42
C THR A 158 16.75 25.43 -25.66
N VAL A 159 16.72 25.52 -24.33
CA VAL A 159 16.18 24.45 -23.48
C VAL A 159 14.80 24.86 -23.00
N VAL A 160 13.80 24.03 -23.22
CA VAL A 160 12.40 24.27 -22.81
C VAL A 160 11.95 23.24 -21.78
N GLU A 161 10.85 23.53 -21.08
CA GLU A 161 10.23 22.51 -20.22
C GLU A 161 9.73 21.35 -21.09
N ALA A 162 9.98 20.13 -20.64
CA ALA A 162 9.49 18.94 -21.31
C ALA A 162 7.96 18.96 -21.33
N VAL A 163 7.36 18.69 -22.49
CA VAL A 163 5.91 18.50 -22.60
C VAL A 163 5.62 17.04 -22.36
N LEU A 164 5.33 16.68 -21.11
CA LEU A 164 5.04 15.30 -20.74
C LEU A 164 3.75 14.81 -21.39
N THR A 165 3.78 13.57 -21.87
CA THR A 165 2.57 12.85 -22.29
C THR A 165 1.67 12.60 -21.08
N PRO A 166 0.35 12.38 -21.28
CA PRO A 166 -0.53 11.99 -20.19
C PRO A 166 -0.02 10.76 -19.42
N CYS A 167 0.62 9.83 -20.12
CA CYS A 167 1.20 8.61 -19.56
C CYS A 167 2.39 8.94 -18.65
N GLU A 168 3.33 9.77 -19.11
CA GLU A 168 4.49 10.22 -18.32
C GLU A 168 4.05 10.95 -17.05
N LYS A 169 3.03 11.82 -17.13
CA LYS A 169 2.48 12.51 -15.95
C LYS A 169 1.86 11.56 -14.93
N LEU A 170 1.15 10.53 -15.38
CA LEU A 170 0.61 9.50 -14.51
C LEU A 170 1.74 8.67 -13.87
N ILE A 171 2.79 8.34 -14.62
CA ILE A 171 3.97 7.64 -14.10
C ILE A 171 4.62 8.48 -12.99
N GLU A 172 4.87 9.77 -13.22
CA GLU A 172 5.45 10.68 -12.21
C GLU A 172 4.59 10.77 -10.94
N SER A 173 3.27 10.96 -11.09
CA SER A 173 2.32 10.99 -9.96
C SER A 173 2.36 9.71 -9.13
N LEU A 174 2.36 8.55 -9.80
CA LEU A 174 2.48 7.26 -9.12
C LEU A 174 3.82 7.14 -8.40
N GLU A 175 4.93 7.55 -9.03
CA GLU A 175 6.24 7.51 -8.37
C GLU A 175 6.28 8.38 -7.12
N ASP A 176 5.81 9.62 -7.20
CA ASP A 176 5.76 10.53 -6.05
C ASP A 176 4.90 9.98 -4.90
N PHE A 177 3.74 9.40 -5.22
CA PHE A 177 2.88 8.73 -4.24
C PHE A 177 3.60 7.54 -3.57
N TYR A 178 4.16 6.62 -4.36
CA TYR A 178 4.83 5.42 -3.84
C TYR A 178 6.15 5.71 -3.13
N GLN A 179 6.84 6.81 -3.45
CA GLN A 179 7.99 7.26 -2.67
C GLN A 179 7.59 7.59 -1.23
N VAL A 180 6.45 8.25 -1.03
CA VAL A 180 5.96 8.56 0.32
C VAL A 180 5.36 7.34 0.99
N LEU A 181 4.65 6.48 0.26
CA LEU A 181 4.00 5.31 0.84
C LEU A 181 4.98 4.16 1.15
N ILE A 182 5.84 3.74 0.21
CA ILE A 182 6.57 2.45 0.28
C ILE A 182 8.09 2.55 0.02
N TYR A 183 8.55 3.37 -0.94
CA TYR A 183 9.92 3.22 -1.48
C TYR A 183 10.93 4.28 -1.06
N GLY A 184 10.52 5.41 -0.50
CA GLY A 184 11.44 6.48 -0.10
C GLY A 184 12.36 6.10 1.05
N ASP A 185 13.49 6.82 1.21
CA ASP A 185 14.43 6.63 2.33
C ASP A 185 13.74 6.74 3.72
N GLN A 186 12.73 7.60 3.79
CA GLN A 186 11.75 7.71 4.87
C GLN A 186 10.38 7.62 4.20
N ASN A 187 9.62 6.58 4.51
CA ASN A 187 8.30 6.33 3.94
C ASN A 187 7.34 5.82 5.00
N PHE A 188 6.03 5.96 4.73
CA PHE A 188 4.98 5.65 5.67
C PHE A 188 4.98 4.18 6.10
N PHE A 189 5.11 3.26 5.13
CA PHE A 189 5.16 1.81 5.39
C PHE A 189 6.26 1.45 6.39
N PHE A 190 7.47 1.96 6.20
CA PHE A 190 8.61 1.68 7.07
C PHE A 190 8.42 2.31 8.46
N SER A 191 7.92 3.53 8.53
CA SER A 191 7.61 4.22 9.79
C SER A 191 6.56 3.45 10.59
N LEU A 192 5.43 3.11 9.96
CA LEU A 192 4.34 2.35 10.56
C LEU A 192 4.80 0.96 11.03
N SER A 193 5.53 0.22 10.17
CA SER A 193 6.08 -1.09 10.52
C SER A 193 6.99 -1.03 11.74
N SER A 194 7.85 -0.01 11.80
CA SER A 194 8.80 0.17 12.90
C SER A 194 8.07 0.46 14.21
N MET A 195 7.05 1.31 14.17
CA MET A 195 6.26 1.64 15.35
C MET A 195 5.38 0.47 15.81
N ALA A 196 4.76 -0.26 14.88
CA ALA A 196 3.97 -1.45 15.19
C ALA A 196 4.79 -2.49 15.96
N MET A 197 6.04 -2.71 15.57
CA MET A 197 6.97 -3.62 16.25
C MET A 197 7.36 -3.15 17.66
N LEU A 198 7.32 -1.84 17.92
CA LEU A 198 7.56 -1.25 19.25
C LEU A 198 6.31 -1.34 20.15
N SER A 199 5.13 -1.47 19.57
CA SER A 199 3.84 -1.60 20.28
C SER A 199 3.52 -3.02 20.76
N TYR A 200 4.51 -3.88 20.98
CA TYR A 200 4.31 -5.30 21.35
C TYR A 200 3.52 -5.52 22.67
N GLU A 201 3.38 -4.50 23.51
CA GLU A 201 2.55 -4.54 24.72
C GLU A 201 1.06 -4.29 24.44
N ASN A 202 0.72 -3.80 23.24
CA ASN A 202 -0.64 -3.59 22.74
C ASN A 202 -0.82 -4.38 21.44
N LEU A 203 -1.27 -5.63 21.56
CA LEU A 203 -1.42 -6.54 20.43
C LEU A 203 -2.42 -6.04 19.39
N ASP A 204 -3.52 -5.40 19.81
CA ASP A 204 -4.55 -4.89 18.90
C ASP A 204 -3.98 -3.79 17.97
N VAL A 205 -3.17 -2.88 18.52
CA VAL A 205 -2.45 -1.85 17.73
C VAL A 205 -1.52 -2.49 16.72
N MET A 206 -0.75 -3.49 17.15
CA MET A 206 0.21 -4.18 16.31
C MET A 206 -0.49 -4.97 15.19
N GLU A 207 -1.53 -5.73 15.52
CA GLU A 207 -2.32 -6.52 14.57
C GLU A 207 -2.98 -5.62 13.53
N PHE A 208 -3.67 -4.56 13.96
CA PHE A 208 -4.27 -3.60 13.03
C PHE A 208 -3.25 -3.00 12.06
N ALA A 209 -2.09 -2.56 12.57
CA ALA A 209 -1.06 -1.96 11.74
C ALA A 209 -0.50 -2.96 10.72
N LEU A 210 -0.28 -4.21 11.13
CA LEU A 210 0.22 -5.27 10.26
C LEU A 210 -0.81 -5.70 9.20
N ASP A 211 -2.09 -5.79 9.56
CA ASP A 211 -3.18 -6.04 8.62
C ASP A 211 -3.20 -4.96 7.53
N PHE A 212 -3.18 -3.68 7.92
CA PHE A 212 -3.17 -2.59 6.95
C PHE A 212 -1.92 -2.64 6.04
N ILE A 213 -0.74 -2.91 6.62
CA ILE A 213 0.52 -3.09 5.89
C ILE A 213 0.39 -4.20 4.85
N ASP A 214 -0.17 -5.34 5.22
CA ASP A 214 -0.41 -6.46 4.30
C ASP A 214 -1.39 -6.04 3.19
N ASP A 215 -2.50 -5.40 3.54
CA ASP A 215 -3.51 -4.93 2.60
C ASP A 215 -2.99 -3.93 1.57
N ILE A 216 -1.94 -3.14 1.87
CA ILE A 216 -1.32 -2.19 0.92
C ILE A 216 -0.07 -2.72 0.21
N SER A 217 0.55 -3.80 0.71
CA SER A 217 1.85 -4.28 0.20
C SER A 217 1.86 -5.72 -0.29
N ASP A 218 0.82 -6.50 -0.01
CA ASP A 218 0.70 -7.86 -0.53
C ASP A 218 0.78 -7.84 -2.06
N SER A 219 1.26 -8.94 -2.61
CA SER A 219 1.39 -9.11 -4.05
C SER A 219 0.05 -8.95 -4.80
N TRP A 220 -1.09 -9.18 -4.15
CA TRP A 220 -2.43 -8.99 -4.69
C TRP A 220 -3.07 -7.67 -4.28
N SER A 221 -2.47 -6.91 -3.37
CA SER A 221 -2.98 -5.59 -2.99
C SER A 221 -3.26 -4.71 -4.22
N ASN A 222 -4.39 -4.00 -4.22
CA ASN A 222 -4.74 -3.07 -5.29
C ASN A 222 -3.68 -1.96 -5.48
N PHE A 223 -3.00 -1.52 -4.41
CA PHE A 223 -1.84 -0.63 -4.56
C PHE A 223 -0.73 -1.33 -5.34
N THR A 224 -0.30 -2.51 -4.90
CA THR A 224 0.72 -3.28 -5.63
C THR A 224 0.36 -3.50 -7.10
N LEU A 225 -0.91 -3.80 -7.42
CA LEU A 225 -1.37 -3.96 -8.79
C LEU A 225 -1.33 -2.64 -9.60
N VAL A 226 -1.69 -1.50 -9.00
CA VAL A 226 -1.53 -0.18 -9.64
C VAL A 226 -0.07 0.19 -9.84
N PHE A 227 0.82 -0.16 -8.89
CA PHE A 227 2.26 0.01 -9.10
C PHE A 227 2.79 -0.89 -10.23
N GLN A 228 2.25 -2.09 -10.39
CA GLN A 228 2.56 -2.92 -11.56
C GLN A 228 2.09 -2.27 -12.87
N ALA A 229 0.89 -1.68 -12.89
CA ALA A 229 0.41 -0.92 -14.05
C ALA A 229 1.34 0.24 -14.40
N LYS A 230 1.98 0.90 -13.42
CA LYS A 230 3.06 1.87 -13.69
C LYS A 230 4.17 1.28 -14.56
N ASN A 231 4.63 0.06 -14.27
CA ASN A 231 5.67 -0.60 -15.05
C ASN A 231 5.17 -0.97 -16.47
N VAL A 232 3.88 -1.27 -16.62
CA VAL A 232 3.24 -1.48 -17.93
C VAL A 232 3.22 -0.18 -18.73
N LEU A 233 2.89 0.95 -18.10
CA LEU A 233 2.92 2.28 -18.71
C LEU A 233 4.34 2.67 -19.17
N VAL A 234 5.36 2.41 -18.34
CA VAL A 234 6.77 2.62 -18.73
C VAL A 234 7.13 1.76 -19.95
N ALA A 235 6.79 0.46 -19.92
CA ALA A 235 7.05 -0.42 -21.05
C ALA A 235 6.33 0.02 -22.33
N TYR A 236 5.14 0.63 -22.21
CA TYR A 236 4.40 1.20 -23.32
C TYR A 236 5.10 2.43 -23.91
N GLU A 237 5.52 3.40 -23.09
CA GLU A 237 6.27 4.59 -23.55
C GLU A 237 7.61 4.21 -24.21
N GLU A 238 8.26 3.16 -23.71
CA GLU A 238 9.53 2.65 -24.27
C GLU A 238 9.34 1.77 -25.52
N GLY A 239 8.10 1.48 -25.93
CA GLY A 239 7.81 0.59 -27.06
C GLY A 239 8.19 -0.88 -26.82
N MET A 240 8.25 -1.31 -25.56
CA MET A 240 8.66 -2.64 -25.10
C MET A 240 7.53 -3.45 -24.45
N LEU A 241 6.27 -3.00 -24.55
CA LEU A 241 5.12 -3.60 -23.87
C LEU A 241 5.00 -5.12 -24.11
N GLU A 242 4.95 -5.57 -25.38
CA GLU A 242 4.85 -7.00 -25.71
C GLU A 242 6.09 -7.81 -25.32
N LEU A 243 7.24 -7.16 -25.19
CA LEU A 243 8.49 -7.81 -24.79
C LEU A 243 8.54 -8.08 -23.29
N LEU A 244 8.10 -7.12 -22.48
CA LEU A 244 8.17 -7.19 -21.02
C LEU A 244 6.95 -7.86 -20.38
N PHE A 245 5.79 -7.81 -21.05
CA PHE A 245 4.53 -8.41 -20.59
C PHE A 245 3.99 -9.43 -21.60
N SER A 246 4.86 -10.29 -22.13
CA SER A 246 4.51 -11.22 -23.21
C SER A 246 3.33 -12.14 -22.88
N SER A 247 2.45 -12.37 -23.86
CA SER A 247 1.34 -13.31 -23.73
C SER A 247 1.82 -14.75 -23.49
N PRO A 248 1.19 -15.50 -22.56
CA PRO A 248 1.47 -16.92 -22.34
C PRO A 248 1.03 -17.76 -23.55
N SER A 249 1.37 -19.06 -23.55
CA SER A 249 0.95 -19.97 -24.63
C SER A 249 -0.57 -20.17 -24.72
N GLU A 250 -1.26 -20.04 -23.59
CA GLU A 250 -2.71 -20.05 -23.46
C GLU A 250 -3.16 -18.63 -23.12
N ASP A 251 -3.23 -17.77 -24.14
CA ASP A 251 -3.49 -16.32 -23.99
C ASP A 251 -4.97 -15.95 -24.07
N TYR A 252 -5.85 -16.92 -24.34
CA TYR A 252 -7.28 -16.72 -24.51
C TYR A 252 -7.65 -15.56 -25.46
N GLY A 253 -6.78 -15.25 -26.44
CA GLY A 253 -6.96 -14.15 -27.38
C GLY A 253 -6.67 -12.75 -26.81
N LYS A 254 -6.03 -12.64 -25.65
CA LYS A 254 -5.70 -11.39 -24.97
C LYS A 254 -4.22 -11.02 -25.16
N THR A 255 -4.00 -9.81 -25.68
CA THR A 255 -2.67 -9.22 -25.85
C THR A 255 -2.54 -7.96 -24.99
N PRO A 256 -1.37 -7.70 -24.37
CA PRO A 256 -1.17 -6.51 -23.55
C PRO A 256 -1.47 -5.22 -24.31
N TYR A 257 -2.06 -4.24 -23.62
CA TYR A 257 -2.38 -2.94 -24.20
C TYR A 257 -2.37 -1.82 -23.16
N VAL A 258 -2.21 -0.60 -23.66
CA VAL A 258 -2.50 0.64 -22.96
C VAL A 258 -3.30 1.52 -23.91
N ASN A 259 -4.49 1.93 -23.50
CA ASN A 259 -5.34 2.89 -24.22
C ASN A 259 -5.62 4.08 -23.33
N TYR A 260 -5.45 5.30 -23.86
CA TYR A 260 -5.78 6.53 -23.15
C TYR A 260 -6.95 7.25 -23.82
N ASP A 261 -8.02 7.50 -23.06
CA ASP A 261 -9.15 8.32 -23.46
C ASP A 261 -8.97 9.75 -22.90
N GLU A 262 -8.65 10.67 -23.80
CA GLU A 262 -8.46 12.10 -23.52
C GLU A 262 -9.72 12.77 -22.94
N ALA A 263 -10.92 12.33 -23.32
CA ALA A 263 -12.18 12.97 -22.93
C ALA A 263 -12.56 12.63 -21.48
N SER A 264 -12.36 11.37 -21.08
CA SER A 264 -12.64 10.91 -19.71
C SER A 264 -11.42 10.98 -18.79
N LYS A 265 -10.22 11.22 -19.34
CA LYS A 265 -8.93 11.17 -18.62
C LYS A 265 -8.68 9.80 -18.01
N THR A 266 -8.96 8.76 -18.79
CA THR A 266 -8.94 7.37 -18.35
C THR A 266 -7.92 6.56 -19.13
N PHE A 267 -7.12 5.78 -18.41
CA PHE A 267 -6.26 4.74 -18.96
C PHE A 267 -6.95 3.39 -18.80
N GLN A 268 -6.96 2.61 -19.87
CA GLN A 268 -7.33 1.20 -19.85
C GLN A 268 -6.05 0.40 -20.11
N ILE A 269 -5.68 -0.45 -19.15
CA ILE A 269 -4.43 -1.18 -19.17
C ILE A 269 -4.76 -2.67 -19.05
N GLY A 270 -4.27 -3.47 -19.99
CA GLY A 270 -4.41 -4.92 -19.98
C GLY A 270 -3.03 -5.56 -20.05
N TYR A 271 -2.75 -6.53 -19.18
CA TYR A 271 -1.46 -7.24 -19.19
C TYR A 271 -1.53 -8.63 -18.57
N TRP A 272 -0.61 -9.49 -19.00
CA TRP A 272 -0.36 -10.78 -18.38
C TRP A 272 0.72 -10.65 -17.31
N PHE A 273 0.51 -11.29 -16.16
CA PHE A 273 1.54 -11.39 -15.13
C PHE A 273 1.47 -12.73 -14.39
N GLU A 274 2.64 -13.30 -14.09
CA GLU A 274 2.74 -14.57 -13.38
C GLU A 274 2.67 -14.34 -11.86
N LYS A 275 1.68 -14.95 -11.19
CA LYS A 275 1.55 -14.99 -9.73
C LYS A 275 1.48 -16.45 -9.30
N SER A 276 2.33 -16.86 -8.35
CA SER A 276 2.32 -18.23 -7.82
C SER A 276 2.37 -19.32 -8.90
N TYR A 277 3.17 -19.12 -9.95
CA TYR A 277 3.33 -20.02 -11.10
C TYR A 277 2.11 -20.16 -12.02
N VAL A 278 1.13 -19.27 -11.91
CA VAL A 278 -0.04 -19.19 -12.78
C VAL A 278 -0.06 -17.81 -13.45
N TYR A 279 -0.35 -17.77 -14.74
CA TYR A 279 -0.53 -16.52 -15.47
C TYR A 279 -1.95 -16.02 -15.26
N TYR A 280 -2.05 -14.77 -14.83
CA TYR A 280 -3.32 -14.07 -14.70
C TYR A 280 -3.36 -12.90 -15.68
N TRP A 281 -4.54 -12.66 -16.21
CA TRP A 281 -4.86 -11.47 -16.98
C TRP A 281 -5.39 -10.40 -16.04
N PHE A 282 -4.72 -9.25 -16.04
CA PHE A 282 -5.12 -8.08 -15.28
C PHE A 282 -5.68 -7.02 -16.22
N GLU A 283 -6.83 -6.47 -15.86
CA GLU A 283 -7.40 -5.27 -16.50
C GLU A 283 -7.57 -4.18 -15.46
N GLN A 284 -7.06 -3.00 -15.77
CA GLN A 284 -7.16 -1.83 -14.90
C GLN A 284 -7.77 -0.67 -15.66
N GLU A 285 -8.74 -0.02 -15.02
CA GLU A 285 -9.24 1.29 -15.43
C GLU A 285 -8.70 2.33 -14.43
N ILE A 286 -7.84 3.24 -14.90
CA ILE A 286 -7.21 4.28 -14.08
C ILE A 286 -7.68 5.65 -14.56
N LEU A 287 -8.43 6.35 -13.72
CA LEU A 287 -8.78 7.76 -13.90
C LEU A 287 -7.71 8.61 -13.21
N PHE A 288 -7.13 9.55 -13.93
CA PHE A 288 -6.09 10.44 -13.41
C PHE A 288 -6.48 11.90 -13.59
N ASP A 289 -6.26 12.71 -12.58
CA ASP A 289 -6.44 14.16 -12.62
C ASP A 289 -5.13 14.86 -12.25
N GLU A 290 -4.54 15.54 -13.23
CA GLU A 290 -3.30 16.30 -13.06
C GLU A 290 -3.48 17.50 -12.13
N ALA A 291 -4.65 18.13 -12.09
CA ALA A 291 -4.84 19.39 -11.37
C ALA A 291 -4.86 19.19 -9.85
N THR A 292 -5.44 18.08 -9.39
CA THR A 292 -5.45 17.70 -7.97
C THR A 292 -4.47 16.59 -7.63
N ASP A 293 -3.65 16.14 -8.59
CA ASP A 293 -2.78 14.97 -8.46
C ASP A 293 -3.51 13.78 -7.78
N SER A 294 -4.64 13.40 -8.40
CA SER A 294 -5.52 12.36 -7.86
C SER A 294 -5.76 11.25 -8.85
N LEU A 295 -5.96 10.06 -8.31
CA LEU A 295 -6.13 8.84 -9.06
C LEU A 295 -7.28 8.02 -8.48
N LYS A 296 -7.99 7.34 -9.38
CA LYS A 296 -8.92 6.27 -9.05
C LYS A 296 -8.67 5.10 -9.98
N ALA A 297 -8.35 3.95 -9.41
CA ALA A 297 -8.15 2.71 -10.14
C ALA A 297 -9.13 1.63 -9.70
N THR A 298 -9.66 0.89 -10.68
CA THR A 298 -10.38 -0.36 -10.44
C THR A 298 -9.63 -1.48 -11.14
N THR A 299 -9.40 -2.58 -10.43
CA THR A 299 -8.66 -3.73 -10.97
C THR A 299 -9.57 -4.94 -11.06
N SER A 300 -9.55 -5.58 -12.23
CA SER A 300 -10.18 -6.88 -12.48
C SER A 300 -9.10 -7.89 -12.83
N VAL A 301 -9.24 -9.12 -12.32
CA VAL A 301 -8.27 -10.20 -12.56
C VAL A 301 -8.98 -11.49 -12.89
N GLY A 302 -8.43 -12.27 -13.83
CA GLY A 302 -8.97 -13.57 -14.20
C GLY A 302 -8.00 -14.37 -15.06
N VAL A 303 -8.24 -15.67 -15.20
CA VAL A 303 -7.44 -16.53 -16.10
C VAL A 303 -8.03 -16.57 -17.51
N ASP A 304 -9.34 -16.32 -17.65
CA ASP A 304 -10.07 -16.30 -18.92
C ASP A 304 -11.03 -15.09 -19.00
N ASP A 305 -12.22 -15.25 -19.58
CA ASP A 305 -13.25 -14.21 -19.65
C ASP A 305 -14.03 -14.03 -18.33
N ALA A 306 -13.85 -14.92 -17.34
CA ALA A 306 -14.42 -14.79 -16.01
C ALA A 306 -13.49 -13.94 -15.12
N ALA A 307 -13.47 -12.63 -15.35
CA ALA A 307 -12.74 -11.69 -14.50
C ALA A 307 -13.55 -11.38 -13.23
N GLU A 308 -12.90 -11.48 -12.07
CA GLU A 308 -13.42 -11.02 -10.79
C GLU A 308 -12.89 -9.61 -10.50
N ILE A 309 -13.73 -8.74 -9.93
CA ILE A 309 -13.30 -7.41 -9.49
C ILE A 309 -12.59 -7.58 -8.14
N TYR A 310 -11.29 -7.30 -8.13
CA TYR A 310 -10.42 -7.50 -6.96
C TYR A 310 -10.41 -6.29 -6.02
N GLY A 311 -11.06 -5.19 -6.40
CA GLY A 311 -11.25 -4.01 -5.56
C GLY A 311 -10.92 -2.72 -6.31
N SER A 312 -10.79 -1.65 -5.54
CA SER A 312 -10.47 -0.33 -6.05
C SER A 312 -9.59 0.42 -5.08
N VAL A 313 -8.80 1.32 -5.64
CA VAL A 313 -7.92 2.19 -4.89
C VAL A 313 -8.01 3.61 -5.41
N GLU A 314 -7.99 4.58 -4.51
CA GLU A 314 -7.94 5.99 -4.83
C GLU A 314 -6.85 6.66 -4.01
N TYR A 315 -6.20 7.68 -4.57
CA TYR A 315 -5.43 8.62 -3.79
C TYR A 315 -5.65 10.04 -4.30
N ASN A 316 -5.36 11.01 -3.44
CA ASN A 316 -5.39 12.42 -3.75
C ASN A 316 -4.33 13.15 -2.93
N GLN A 317 -3.51 13.98 -3.60
CA GLN A 317 -2.49 14.77 -2.92
C GLN A 317 -3.13 15.90 -2.11
N ILE A 318 -2.92 15.88 -0.79
CA ILE A 318 -3.36 16.96 0.11
C ILE A 318 -2.41 18.15 -0.02
N SER A 319 -1.12 17.86 -0.03
CA SER A 319 -0.01 18.79 -0.25
C SER A 319 1.25 18.00 -0.64
N PRO A 320 2.31 18.63 -1.15
CA PRO A 320 3.52 17.90 -1.51
C PRO A 320 4.06 17.06 -0.35
N GLY A 321 4.10 15.73 -0.52
CA GLY A 321 4.53 14.79 0.51
C GLY A 321 3.43 14.33 1.49
N ALA A 322 2.18 14.71 1.27
CA ALA A 322 1.03 14.30 2.07
C ALA A 322 -0.15 13.87 1.18
N TYR A 323 -0.70 12.69 1.43
CA TYR A 323 -1.74 12.09 0.62
C TYR A 323 -2.92 11.62 1.46
N ALA A 324 -4.11 11.66 0.88
CA ALA A 324 -5.24 10.85 1.29
C ALA A 324 -5.33 9.63 0.36
N GLY A 325 -5.66 8.48 0.93
CA GLY A 325 -5.80 7.21 0.24
C GLY A 325 -7.07 6.49 0.65
N ASN A 326 -7.63 5.73 -0.28
CA ASN A 326 -8.79 4.91 -0.04
C ASN A 326 -8.58 3.55 -0.71
N LEU A 327 -8.75 2.48 0.05
CA LEU A 327 -8.65 1.10 -0.43
C LEU A 327 -9.94 0.38 -0.05
N TYR A 328 -10.61 -0.26 -1.00
CA TYR A 328 -11.80 -1.06 -0.70
C TYR A 328 -11.94 -2.25 -1.63
N PHE A 329 -12.42 -3.35 -1.04
CA PHE A 329 -12.70 -4.60 -1.72
C PHE A 329 -14.05 -5.15 -1.25
N PRO A 330 -14.80 -5.84 -2.14
CA PRO A 330 -16.04 -6.52 -1.74
C PRO A 330 -15.78 -7.45 -0.55
N VAL A 331 -16.74 -7.56 0.37
CA VAL A 331 -16.64 -8.52 1.47
C VAL A 331 -16.71 -9.94 0.92
N GLU A 332 -15.66 -10.73 1.15
CA GLU A 332 -15.64 -12.16 0.77
C GLU A 332 -16.83 -12.90 1.40
N GLY A 333 -17.52 -13.73 0.60
CA GLY A 333 -18.66 -14.53 1.06
C GLY A 333 -19.97 -13.76 1.24
N ASN A 334 -20.02 -12.45 0.95
CA ASN A 334 -21.24 -11.63 1.03
C ASN A 334 -21.49 -10.83 -0.26
N GLU A 335 -21.34 -11.51 -1.40
CA GLU A 335 -21.37 -10.94 -2.75
C GLU A 335 -22.68 -10.21 -3.09
N ASP A 336 -23.80 -10.56 -2.45
CA ASP A 336 -25.13 -9.98 -2.72
C ASP A 336 -25.41 -8.67 -1.95
N SER A 337 -24.56 -8.31 -0.98
CA SER A 337 -24.87 -7.20 -0.05
C SER A 337 -24.37 -5.81 -0.48
N ASN A 338 -23.48 -5.74 -1.48
CA ASN A 338 -22.74 -4.51 -1.82
C ASN A 338 -22.00 -3.87 -0.63
N LEU A 339 -21.61 -4.68 0.36
CA LEU A 339 -20.81 -4.24 1.49
C LEU A 339 -19.32 -4.47 1.22
N TYR A 340 -18.50 -3.59 1.82
CA TYR A 340 -17.06 -3.53 1.61
C TYR A 340 -16.35 -3.49 2.95
N THR A 341 -15.16 -4.08 2.98
CA THR A 341 -14.11 -3.62 3.89
C THR A 341 -13.41 -2.48 3.20
N ASN A 342 -13.30 -1.33 3.87
CA ASN A 342 -12.57 -0.19 3.35
C ASN A 342 -11.56 0.34 4.37
N TYR A 343 -10.47 0.88 3.83
CA TYR A 343 -9.52 1.70 4.55
C TYR A 343 -9.58 3.12 3.99
N GLU A 344 -9.86 4.07 4.86
CA GLU A 344 -9.77 5.49 4.58
C GLU A 344 -8.60 6.05 5.38
N PHE A 345 -7.63 6.66 4.71
CA PHE A 345 -6.42 7.06 5.41
C PHE A 345 -5.80 8.32 4.84
N GLN A 346 -5.05 9.02 5.67
CA GLN A 346 -4.17 10.09 5.25
C GLN A 346 -2.80 9.90 5.86
N PHE A 347 -1.76 10.33 5.15
CA PHE A 347 -0.39 10.09 5.60
C PHE A 347 0.61 11.08 5.02
N THR A 348 1.68 11.26 5.78
CA THR A 348 3.00 11.70 5.31
C THR A 348 3.97 10.53 5.44
N ALA A 349 5.26 10.74 5.19
CA ALA A 349 6.26 9.70 5.41
C ALA A 349 6.36 9.22 6.88
N THR A 350 5.98 10.04 7.87
CA THR A 350 6.23 9.77 9.30
C THR A 350 5.02 9.91 10.20
N THR A 351 3.89 10.36 9.67
CA THR A 351 2.63 10.50 10.44
C THR A 351 1.46 10.10 9.57
N GLY A 352 0.33 9.76 10.18
CA GLY A 352 -0.89 9.45 9.44
C GLY A 352 -2.05 9.01 10.33
N VAL A 353 -3.21 8.85 9.72
CA VAL A 353 -4.40 8.29 10.35
C VAL A 353 -4.99 7.28 9.39
N ILE A 354 -5.36 6.10 9.89
CA ILE A 354 -5.96 5.01 9.12
C ILE A 354 -7.26 4.59 9.80
N ALA A 355 -8.39 4.82 9.15
CA ALA A 355 -9.67 4.26 9.51
C ALA A 355 -9.92 2.96 8.75
N LYS A 356 -10.35 1.91 9.44
CA LYS A 356 -10.90 0.67 8.85
C LYS A 356 -12.39 0.67 9.10
N ASN A 357 -13.18 0.49 8.04
CA ASN A 357 -14.63 0.31 8.13
C ASN A 357 -14.99 -1.07 7.61
N LEU A 358 -15.66 -1.85 8.45
CA LEU A 358 -16.16 -3.19 8.18
C LEU A 358 -17.62 -3.11 7.73
N TRP A 359 -18.01 -4.01 6.83
CA TRP A 359 -19.38 -4.14 6.34
C TRP A 359 -20.01 -2.80 5.96
N ALA A 360 -19.20 -1.93 5.34
CA ALA A 360 -19.59 -0.56 5.03
C ALA A 360 -20.07 -0.44 3.58
N ASN A 361 -20.83 0.61 3.30
CA ASN A 361 -21.05 1.00 1.91
C ASN A 361 -19.73 1.39 1.26
N ARG A 362 -19.68 1.36 -0.08
CA ARG A 362 -18.55 1.92 -0.82
C ARG A 362 -18.28 3.35 -0.33
N PRO A 363 -17.04 3.68 0.04
CA PRO A 363 -16.69 5.00 0.54
C PRO A 363 -16.88 6.08 -0.54
N THR A 364 -17.06 7.33 -0.10
CA THR A 364 -17.16 8.45 -1.04
C THR A 364 -15.84 8.61 -1.78
N SER A 365 -15.90 8.79 -3.09
CA SER A 365 -14.70 8.94 -3.92
C SER A 365 -13.93 10.20 -3.53
N ILE A 366 -12.61 10.07 -3.36
CA ILE A 366 -11.70 11.20 -3.06
C ILE A 366 -11.04 11.77 -4.32
N TYR A 367 -11.26 11.13 -5.47
CA TYR A 367 -10.82 11.61 -6.77
C TYR A 367 -11.34 13.02 -7.08
N LYS A 368 -10.44 13.93 -7.51
CA LYS A 368 -10.71 15.33 -7.87
C LYS A 368 -11.20 16.24 -6.73
N ILE A 369 -11.05 15.82 -5.47
CA ILE A 369 -11.37 16.70 -4.33
C ILE A 369 -10.25 17.72 -4.15
N GLU A 370 -10.58 19.02 -4.20
CA GLU A 370 -9.59 20.12 -4.10
C GLU A 370 -9.23 20.51 -2.66
N SER A 371 -10.05 20.18 -1.67
CA SER A 371 -9.80 20.55 -0.27
C SER A 371 -10.63 19.70 0.71
N GLY A 372 -10.25 19.73 2.00
CA GLY A 372 -11.01 19.06 3.07
C GLY A 372 -10.58 17.62 3.34
N LEU A 373 -9.44 17.19 2.81
CA LEU A 373 -8.90 15.84 3.01
C LEU A 373 -7.96 15.73 4.23
N ALA A 374 -7.69 16.83 4.93
CA ALA A 374 -6.77 16.87 6.07
C ALA A 374 -7.30 16.16 7.34
N ASP A 375 -8.60 15.85 7.37
CA ASP A 375 -9.24 15.05 8.43
C ASP A 375 -9.75 13.72 7.87
N TYR A 376 -9.35 13.34 6.65
CA TYR A 376 -9.80 12.10 6.02
C TYR A 376 -9.26 10.87 6.76
N GLY A 377 -10.11 9.86 6.96
CA GLY A 377 -9.75 8.67 7.75
C GLY A 377 -9.72 8.89 9.27
N THR A 378 -10.25 10.00 9.78
CA THR A 378 -10.35 10.24 11.25
C THR A 378 -11.60 9.63 11.89
N GLU A 379 -12.53 9.12 11.08
CA GLU A 379 -13.74 8.45 11.53
C GLU A 379 -13.81 7.04 10.93
N GLY A 380 -14.14 6.06 11.75
CA GLY A 380 -14.41 4.70 11.30
C GLY A 380 -14.69 3.73 12.43
N ASP A 381 -14.88 2.46 12.08
CA ASP A 381 -15.06 1.39 13.07
C ASP A 381 -13.81 1.24 13.95
N TYR A 382 -12.64 1.32 13.32
CA TYR A 382 -11.34 1.37 13.96
C TYR A 382 -10.53 2.53 13.39
N VAL A 383 -9.83 3.28 14.24
CA VAL A 383 -8.99 4.40 13.83
C VAL A 383 -7.62 4.26 14.47
N LEU A 384 -6.61 3.99 13.64
CA LEU A 384 -5.20 4.01 14.04
C LEU A 384 -4.64 5.40 13.75
N THR A 385 -4.13 6.07 14.77
CA THR A 385 -3.39 7.33 14.63
C THR A 385 -1.91 7.09 14.85
N MET A 386 -1.11 7.56 13.88
CA MET A 386 0.35 7.53 13.92
C MET A 386 0.91 8.95 14.03
N THR A 387 1.55 9.21 15.16
CA THR A 387 2.35 10.41 15.39
C THR A 387 3.84 10.09 15.23
N GLU A 388 4.72 11.07 15.43
CA GLU A 388 6.17 10.80 15.40
C GLU A 388 6.63 9.87 16.54
N ASP A 389 5.87 9.80 17.63
CA ASP A 389 6.29 9.14 18.88
C ASP A 389 5.42 7.92 19.26
N GLU A 390 4.19 7.82 18.77
CA GLU A 390 3.19 6.87 19.26
C GLU A 390 2.18 6.40 18.20
N LEU A 391 1.75 5.14 18.34
CA LEU A 391 0.57 4.56 17.69
C LEU A 391 -0.57 4.41 18.70
N THR A 392 -1.74 4.95 18.39
CA THR A 392 -2.95 4.76 19.18
C THR A 392 -4.05 4.17 18.31
N LEU A 393 -4.73 3.13 18.81
CA LEU A 393 -5.88 2.53 18.15
C LEU A 393 -7.14 2.81 18.98
N GLU A 394 -8.15 3.38 18.33
CA GLU A 394 -9.48 3.56 18.88
C GLU A 394 -10.47 2.66 18.12
N SER A 395 -11.45 2.09 18.82
CA SER A 395 -12.55 1.33 18.22
C SER A 395 -13.87 1.94 18.65
N THR A 396 -14.79 2.11 17.71
CA THR A 396 -16.17 2.56 17.97
C THR A 396 -17.15 1.38 18.08
N LEU A 397 -16.69 0.16 17.78
CA LEU A 397 -17.49 -1.05 17.84
C LEU A 397 -17.65 -1.53 19.28
N SER A 398 -18.89 -1.79 19.67
CA SER A 398 -19.25 -2.30 21.00
C SER A 398 -20.51 -3.17 20.89
N CYS A 399 -20.73 -4.04 21.87
CA CYS A 399 -21.99 -4.76 22.03
C CYS A 399 -22.53 -4.44 23.43
N PRO A 400 -23.33 -3.36 23.58
CA PRO A 400 -23.86 -2.93 24.88
C PRO A 400 -24.65 -4.03 25.60
N ALA A 401 -25.29 -4.92 24.84
CA ALA A 401 -26.01 -6.08 25.38
C ALA A 401 -25.05 -7.09 26.05
N ALA A 402 -23.93 -7.40 25.40
CA ALA A 402 -22.89 -8.26 25.96
C ALA A 402 -22.21 -7.59 27.16
N ASP A 403 -21.89 -6.29 27.08
CA ASP A 403 -21.32 -5.55 28.21
C ASP A 403 -22.24 -5.57 29.44
N PHE A 404 -23.55 -5.35 29.23
CA PHE A 404 -24.55 -5.44 30.29
C PHE A 404 -24.66 -6.85 30.87
N PHE A 405 -24.69 -7.87 30.02
CA PHE A 405 -24.73 -9.27 30.43
C PHE A 405 -23.51 -9.65 31.28
N TYR A 406 -22.31 -9.40 30.78
CA TYR A 406 -21.06 -9.74 31.47
C TYR A 406 -20.85 -8.93 32.74
N ALA A 407 -21.35 -7.69 32.83
CA ALA A 407 -21.34 -6.94 34.09
C ALA A 407 -22.22 -7.60 35.18
N PHE A 408 -23.30 -8.28 34.79
CA PHE A 408 -24.17 -9.02 35.71
C PHE A 408 -23.64 -10.42 36.05
N SER A 409 -23.21 -11.19 35.04
CA SER A 409 -22.90 -12.62 35.16
C SER A 409 -21.40 -12.98 35.20
N ASP A 410 -20.47 -12.04 34.95
CA ASP A 410 -19.01 -12.17 34.80
C ASP A 410 -18.44 -13.60 34.66
N ILE A 411 -17.80 -13.84 33.51
CA ILE A 411 -17.27 -15.10 32.97
C ILE A 411 -16.18 -15.73 33.87
N ASN A 412 -15.61 -14.98 34.83
CA ASN A 412 -14.65 -15.49 35.82
C ASN A 412 -15.30 -15.95 37.15
N GLU A 413 -16.64 -16.02 37.19
CA GLU A 413 -17.56 -16.59 38.19
C GLU A 413 -17.48 -16.09 39.65
N GLU A 414 -16.31 -15.88 40.26
CA GLU A 414 -16.23 -15.65 41.72
C GLU A 414 -16.69 -14.25 42.17
N ASN A 415 -16.85 -13.28 41.26
CA ASN A 415 -17.11 -11.89 41.62
C ASN A 415 -18.32 -11.23 40.93
N SER A 416 -19.06 -11.97 40.09
CA SER A 416 -20.25 -11.43 39.42
C SER A 416 -21.34 -11.06 40.43
N ILE A 417 -22.29 -10.20 40.00
CA ILE A 417 -23.44 -9.84 40.83
C ILE A 417 -24.22 -11.13 41.11
N GLU A 418 -24.56 -11.87 40.06
CA GLU A 418 -25.27 -13.14 40.14
C GLU A 418 -24.65 -14.13 41.13
N ALA A 419 -23.35 -14.41 40.98
CA ALA A 419 -22.66 -15.41 41.79
C ALA A 419 -22.69 -15.07 43.28
N LYS A 420 -22.49 -13.79 43.64
CA LYS A 420 -22.55 -13.33 45.03
C LYS A 420 -23.91 -13.58 45.68
N PHE A 421 -25.00 -13.39 44.94
CA PHE A 421 -26.34 -13.66 45.43
C PHE A 421 -26.62 -15.16 45.54
N LEU A 422 -26.25 -15.94 44.53
CA LEU A 422 -26.45 -17.39 44.52
C LEU A 422 -25.63 -18.09 45.62
N GLU A 423 -24.35 -17.74 45.79
CA GLU A 423 -23.52 -18.24 46.89
C GLU A 423 -24.09 -17.90 48.26
N ARG A 424 -24.64 -16.69 48.41
CA ARG A 424 -25.28 -16.27 49.66
C ARG A 424 -26.51 -17.11 49.96
N MET A 425 -27.35 -17.43 48.97
CA MET A 425 -28.47 -18.36 49.13
C MET A 425 -28.00 -19.75 49.52
N ILE A 426 -27.01 -20.30 48.82
CA ILE A 426 -26.43 -21.60 49.13
C ILE A 426 -25.98 -21.61 50.59
N GLN A 427 -25.24 -20.59 51.04
CA GLN A 427 -24.74 -20.53 52.42
C GLN A 427 -25.86 -20.43 53.46
N LEU A 428 -26.95 -19.72 53.16
CA LEU A 428 -28.08 -19.59 54.09
C LEU A 428 -28.96 -20.84 54.15
N THR A 429 -28.95 -21.66 53.10
CA THR A 429 -29.76 -22.89 52.97
C THR A 429 -28.97 -24.18 53.25
N LYS A 430 -27.64 -24.10 53.30
CA LYS A 430 -26.70 -25.24 53.40
C LYS A 430 -27.00 -26.25 54.51
N ASP A 431 -27.45 -25.77 55.66
CA ASP A 431 -27.68 -26.59 56.85
C ASP A 431 -29.19 -26.90 57.05
N SER A 432 -30.05 -26.54 56.09
CA SER A 432 -31.47 -26.85 56.15
C SER A 432 -31.70 -28.34 55.89
N GLU A 433 -32.37 -29.03 56.82
CA GLU A 433 -32.84 -30.40 56.60
C GLU A 433 -34.16 -30.44 55.80
N ASP A 434 -34.84 -29.30 55.66
CA ASP A 434 -36.21 -29.21 55.15
C ASP A 434 -36.30 -28.87 53.66
N TYR A 435 -35.25 -28.32 53.04
CA TYR A 435 -35.27 -27.87 51.65
C TYR A 435 -33.86 -27.76 51.03
N TYR A 436 -33.77 -27.91 49.71
CA TYR A 436 -32.53 -27.79 48.92
C TYR A 436 -32.68 -26.63 47.92
N PHE A 437 -31.71 -25.71 47.90
CA PHE A 437 -31.69 -24.62 46.92
C PHE A 437 -30.87 -25.02 45.68
N GLY A 438 -31.56 -25.24 44.56
CA GLY A 438 -30.95 -25.59 43.28
C GLY A 438 -30.35 -24.39 42.53
N ALA A 439 -29.28 -23.81 43.07
CA ALA A 439 -28.64 -22.61 42.50
C ALA A 439 -28.30 -22.74 41.00
N TYR A 440 -27.91 -23.94 40.55
CA TYR A 440 -27.62 -24.25 39.14
C TYR A 440 -28.72 -23.82 38.17
N ASN A 441 -29.99 -23.93 38.59
CA ASN A 441 -31.13 -23.57 37.74
C ASN A 441 -31.22 -22.07 37.47
N TYR A 442 -30.58 -21.25 38.29
CA TYR A 442 -30.60 -19.79 38.23
C TYR A 442 -29.31 -19.18 37.68
N TYR A 443 -28.24 -19.96 37.46
CA TYR A 443 -27.03 -19.42 36.84
C TYR A 443 -27.25 -19.13 35.36
N LEU A 444 -26.92 -17.90 34.93
CA LEU A 444 -26.95 -17.51 33.54
C LEU A 444 -25.70 -17.92 32.77
N SER A 445 -24.56 -18.15 33.44
CA SER A 445 -23.31 -18.60 32.78
C SER A 445 -23.47 -19.90 31.99
N GLY A 446 -24.40 -20.77 32.39
CA GLY A 446 -24.74 -22.00 31.67
C GLY A 446 -26.02 -21.95 30.85
N SER A 447 -26.60 -20.76 30.63
CA SER A 447 -27.84 -20.58 29.86
C SER A 447 -27.58 -20.48 28.36
N ASP A 448 -28.63 -20.72 27.56
CA ASP A 448 -28.56 -20.52 26.11
C ASP A 448 -28.18 -19.07 25.75
N LEU A 449 -28.56 -18.07 26.57
CA LEU A 449 -28.13 -16.69 26.36
C LEU A 449 -26.60 -16.56 26.42
N ALA A 450 -25.96 -17.11 27.45
CA ALA A 450 -24.50 -17.09 27.54
C ALA A 450 -23.86 -17.82 26.34
N TYR A 451 -24.43 -18.96 25.97
CA TYR A 451 -23.91 -19.78 24.89
C TYR A 451 -24.02 -19.10 23.52
N TYR A 452 -25.06 -18.32 23.26
CA TYR A 452 -25.32 -17.67 21.97
C TYR A 452 -25.05 -16.16 21.95
N MET A 453 -24.67 -15.54 23.07
CA MET A 453 -24.34 -14.10 23.11
C MET A 453 -23.25 -13.72 22.10
N TYR A 454 -22.31 -14.64 21.83
CA TYR A 454 -21.26 -14.44 20.83
C TYR A 454 -21.83 -14.08 19.45
N MET A 455 -23.02 -14.56 19.09
CA MET A 455 -23.62 -14.25 17.80
C MET A 455 -23.95 -12.77 17.68
N LEU A 456 -24.63 -12.21 18.69
CA LEU A 456 -24.93 -10.78 18.74
C LEU A 456 -23.65 -9.96 18.87
N GLU A 457 -22.75 -10.39 19.76
CA GLU A 457 -21.48 -9.70 20.00
C GLU A 457 -20.62 -9.60 18.73
N TYR A 458 -20.39 -10.71 18.04
CA TYR A 458 -19.61 -10.72 16.80
C TYR A 458 -20.34 -10.02 15.65
N TYR A 459 -21.67 -10.06 15.61
CA TYR A 459 -22.44 -9.31 14.63
C TYR A 459 -22.32 -7.79 14.83
N GLU A 460 -22.52 -7.29 16.05
CA GLU A 460 -22.40 -5.85 16.35
C GLU A 460 -20.95 -5.36 16.26
N LYS A 461 -19.97 -6.23 16.56
CA LYS A 461 -18.54 -5.98 16.34
C LYS A 461 -18.06 -6.27 14.92
N LYS A 462 -18.96 -6.64 14.00
CA LYS A 462 -18.66 -6.88 12.58
C LYS A 462 -17.57 -7.93 12.31
N THR A 463 -17.42 -8.90 13.20
CA THR A 463 -16.49 -10.04 13.10
C THR A 463 -17.22 -11.38 12.93
N PHE A 464 -18.53 -11.35 12.63
CA PHE A 464 -19.35 -12.54 12.47
C PHE A 464 -18.97 -13.30 11.20
N ASP A 465 -18.62 -14.58 11.33
CA ASP A 465 -18.32 -15.45 10.19
C ASP A 465 -19.60 -16.10 9.65
N PHE A 466 -20.07 -15.60 8.51
CA PHE A 466 -21.26 -16.13 7.85
C PHE A 466 -21.05 -17.54 7.27
N SER A 467 -19.80 -17.94 7.03
CA SER A 467 -19.46 -19.22 6.40
C SER A 467 -19.68 -20.43 7.31
N GLU A 468 -19.80 -20.21 8.62
CA GLU A 468 -20.12 -21.26 9.59
C GLU A 468 -21.56 -21.79 9.45
N PHE A 469 -22.42 -21.09 8.72
CA PHE A 469 -23.84 -21.40 8.58
C PHE A 469 -24.19 -21.84 7.15
N TYR A 470 -24.99 -22.91 7.02
CA TYR A 470 -25.54 -23.30 5.71
C TYR A 470 -26.46 -22.23 5.13
N SER A 471 -27.27 -21.61 5.99
CA SER A 471 -28.12 -20.48 5.67
C SER A 471 -28.39 -19.69 6.93
N ILE A 472 -28.23 -18.37 6.85
CA ILE A 472 -28.57 -17.46 7.93
C ILE A 472 -29.26 -16.21 7.38
N ASN A 473 -30.34 -15.80 8.03
CA ASN A 473 -31.01 -14.53 7.79
C ASN A 473 -30.98 -13.70 9.07
N ILE A 474 -30.56 -12.44 8.96
CA ILE A 474 -30.48 -11.51 10.09
C ILE A 474 -31.46 -10.37 9.85
N THR A 475 -32.35 -10.13 10.81
CA THR A 475 -33.30 -9.02 10.79
C THR A 475 -33.12 -8.15 12.02
N VAL A 476 -32.98 -6.84 11.80
CA VAL A 476 -32.95 -5.83 12.88
C VAL A 476 -34.23 -5.02 12.85
N ASN A 477 -35.00 -5.03 13.94
CA ASN A 477 -36.25 -4.30 14.10
C ASN A 477 -36.27 -3.54 15.43
N GLY A 478 -35.93 -2.24 15.36
CA GLY A 478 -35.81 -1.40 16.55
C GLY A 478 -34.68 -1.90 17.45
N ASN A 479 -35.05 -2.38 18.65
CA ASN A 479 -34.12 -2.85 19.67
C ASN A 479 -33.88 -4.37 19.62
N THR A 480 -34.40 -5.04 18.59
CA THR A 480 -34.36 -6.49 18.46
C THR A 480 -33.57 -6.90 17.23
N THR A 481 -32.57 -7.76 17.44
CA THR A 481 -31.81 -8.45 16.39
C THR A 481 -32.17 -9.92 16.41
N THR A 482 -32.66 -10.44 15.28
CA THR A 482 -33.08 -11.83 15.11
C THR A 482 -32.22 -12.52 14.07
N PHE A 483 -31.63 -13.64 14.45
CA PHE A 483 -30.93 -14.57 13.56
C PHE A 483 -31.84 -15.77 13.31
N THR A 484 -32.06 -16.12 12.04
CA THR A 484 -32.80 -17.31 11.63
C THR A 484 -31.86 -18.20 10.82
N VAL A 485 -31.60 -19.39 11.34
CA VAL A 485 -30.69 -20.37 10.74
C VAL A 485 -31.50 -21.56 10.24
N ASP A 486 -31.22 -22.02 9.02
CA ASP A 486 -31.79 -23.27 8.47
C ASP A 486 -30.69 -24.33 8.44
N TYR A 487 -30.91 -25.41 9.19
CA TYR A 487 -30.05 -26.58 9.23
C TYR A 487 -30.84 -27.81 8.74
N ASP A 488 -30.63 -28.19 7.48
CA ASP A 488 -31.27 -29.37 6.86
C ASP A 488 -32.82 -29.40 6.99
N GLY A 489 -33.46 -28.23 6.92
CA GLY A 489 -34.92 -28.07 7.01
C GLY A 489 -35.46 -27.86 8.42
N GLU A 490 -34.60 -27.82 9.45
CA GLU A 490 -34.95 -27.33 10.77
C GLU A 490 -34.58 -25.85 10.90
N VAL A 491 -35.58 -25.03 11.25
CA VAL A 491 -35.41 -23.59 11.44
C VAL A 491 -35.21 -23.29 12.90
N GLU A 492 -34.08 -22.68 13.21
CA GLU A 492 -33.74 -22.18 14.54
C GLU A 492 -33.80 -20.66 14.52
N THR A 493 -34.39 -20.06 15.55
CA THR A 493 -34.51 -18.60 15.69
C THR A 493 -33.90 -18.14 17.00
N TYR A 494 -32.97 -17.18 16.89
CA TYR A 494 -32.28 -16.54 18.01
C TYR A 494 -32.65 -15.06 18.01
N SER A 495 -33.38 -14.60 19.01
CA SER A 495 -33.87 -13.22 19.07
C SER A 495 -33.33 -12.53 20.31
N PHE A 496 -32.51 -11.51 20.09
CA PHE A 496 -31.93 -10.67 21.14
C PHE A 496 -32.63 -9.33 21.13
N SER A 497 -33.13 -8.88 22.28
CA SER A 497 -33.67 -7.53 22.46
C SER A 497 -32.89 -6.82 23.54
N PHE A 498 -32.47 -5.59 23.29
CA PHE A 498 -31.69 -4.81 24.24
C PHE A 498 -32.12 -3.33 24.30
N THR A 499 -32.29 -2.83 25.52
CA THR A 499 -32.25 -1.40 25.85
C THR A 499 -31.23 -1.20 26.94
N ASN A 500 -30.84 0.04 27.25
CA ASN A 500 -29.78 0.39 28.22
C ASN A 500 -29.62 -0.57 29.42
N ASN A 501 -30.73 -1.02 30.02
CA ASN A 501 -30.75 -1.81 31.25
C ASN A 501 -31.60 -3.10 31.14
N HIS A 502 -32.13 -3.42 29.96
CA HIS A 502 -33.04 -4.56 29.77
C HIS A 502 -32.50 -5.41 28.63
N LEU A 503 -32.31 -6.69 28.89
CA LEU A 503 -31.84 -7.69 27.94
C LEU A 503 -32.84 -8.85 27.92
N SER A 504 -33.25 -9.25 26.72
CA SER A 504 -34.06 -10.45 26.50
C SER A 504 -33.45 -11.26 25.38
N PHE A 505 -33.40 -12.56 25.58
CA PHE A 505 -33.00 -13.54 24.61
C PHE A 505 -34.08 -14.60 24.51
N THR A 506 -34.46 -14.94 23.28
CA THR A 506 -35.35 -16.07 22.99
C THR A 506 -34.72 -16.94 21.92
N TYR A 507 -34.54 -18.20 22.25
CA TYR A 507 -34.19 -19.26 21.32
C TYR A 507 -35.43 -20.13 21.07
N THR A 508 -35.73 -20.41 19.81
CA THR A 508 -36.89 -21.22 19.43
C THR A 508 -36.53 -22.17 18.29
N THR A 509 -36.91 -23.42 18.48
CA THR A 509 -36.95 -24.47 17.44
C THR A 509 -38.39 -24.90 17.21
N ASN A 510 -38.59 -25.90 16.34
CA ASN A 510 -39.91 -26.51 16.15
C ASN A 510 -40.52 -27.15 17.41
N TYR A 511 -39.70 -27.48 18.42
CA TYR A 511 -40.14 -28.25 19.59
C TYR A 511 -39.73 -27.64 20.93
N TYR A 512 -38.84 -26.64 20.93
CA TYR A 512 -38.22 -26.15 22.16
C TYR A 512 -38.19 -24.62 22.16
N VAL A 513 -38.45 -24.05 23.33
CA VAL A 513 -38.32 -22.62 23.60
C VAL A 513 -37.43 -22.45 24.83
N SER A 514 -36.43 -21.59 24.69
CA SER A 514 -35.63 -21.08 25.78
C SER A 514 -35.70 -19.56 25.78
N MET A 515 -35.99 -18.97 26.94
CA MET A 515 -36.07 -17.53 27.10
C MET A 515 -35.27 -17.12 28.33
N VAL A 516 -34.41 -16.13 28.19
CA VAL A 516 -33.59 -15.59 29.27
C VAL A 516 -33.70 -14.08 29.24
N GLU A 517 -34.06 -13.48 30.36
CA GLU A 517 -34.28 -12.04 30.46
C GLU A 517 -33.66 -11.49 31.73
N ILE A 518 -33.03 -10.31 31.61
CA ILE A 518 -32.42 -9.57 32.69
C ILE A 518 -32.91 -8.12 32.58
N VAL A 519 -33.54 -7.63 33.64
CA VAL A 519 -34.07 -6.26 33.70
C VAL A 519 -33.54 -5.58 34.93
N GLN A 520 -32.87 -4.44 34.76
CA GLN A 520 -32.37 -3.65 35.88
C GLN A 520 -33.23 -2.38 36.06
N GLU A 521 -33.89 -2.31 37.21
CA GLU A 521 -34.61 -1.12 37.66
C GLU A 521 -34.00 -0.62 38.96
N GLU A 522 -33.50 0.63 38.95
CA GLU A 522 -32.74 1.22 40.07
C GLU A 522 -31.60 0.31 40.55
N ASN A 523 -31.70 -0.23 41.78
CA ASN A 523 -30.73 -1.13 42.37
C ASN A 523 -31.19 -2.59 42.38
N THR A 524 -32.22 -2.93 41.59
CA THR A 524 -32.81 -4.26 41.56
C THR A 524 -32.67 -4.88 40.18
N TYR A 525 -32.17 -6.12 40.13
CA TYR A 525 -32.19 -6.94 38.93
C TYR A 525 -33.31 -7.96 39.03
N TYR A 526 -34.08 -8.07 37.96
CA TYR A 526 -35.07 -9.10 37.73
C TYR A 526 -34.55 -10.03 36.67
N MET A 527 -34.58 -11.34 36.94
CA MET A 527 -34.16 -12.35 36.00
C MET A 527 -35.30 -13.34 35.79
N GLN A 528 -35.57 -13.67 34.52
CA GLN A 528 -36.48 -14.74 34.15
C GLN A 528 -35.75 -15.68 33.20
N LYS A 529 -35.78 -16.97 33.52
CA LYS A 529 -35.28 -18.04 32.68
C LYS A 529 -36.40 -19.06 32.47
N VAL A 530 -36.68 -19.39 31.22
CA VAL A 530 -37.75 -20.32 30.83
C VAL A 530 -37.18 -21.35 29.88
N GLU A 531 -37.45 -22.62 30.13
CA GLU A 531 -37.01 -23.74 29.29
C GLU A 531 -38.18 -24.74 29.16
N GLY A 532 -38.56 -25.12 27.94
CA GLY A 532 -39.68 -26.03 27.76
C GLY A 532 -40.07 -26.35 26.32
N SER A 533 -41.11 -27.18 26.18
CA SER A 533 -41.64 -27.69 24.90
C SER A 533 -43.15 -27.93 24.99
N ASP A 534 -43.89 -27.70 23.90
CA ASP A 534 -45.24 -28.25 23.62
C ASP A 534 -46.25 -28.28 24.79
N ASP A 535 -46.35 -27.24 25.64
CA ASP A 535 -47.23 -27.16 26.82
C ASP A 535 -46.61 -27.63 28.16
N TYR A 536 -45.28 -27.62 28.28
CA TYR A 536 -44.59 -27.76 29.58
C TYR A 536 -43.36 -26.87 29.65
N TYR A 537 -43.37 -25.91 30.57
CA TYR A 537 -42.29 -24.95 30.78
C TYR A 537 -41.86 -24.92 32.23
N ASN A 538 -40.54 -25.00 32.45
CA ASN A 538 -39.93 -24.63 33.71
C ASN A 538 -39.66 -23.14 33.69
N VAL A 539 -40.19 -22.42 34.68
CA VAL A 539 -40.03 -20.97 34.82
C VAL A 539 -39.24 -20.71 36.09
N TYR A 540 -38.04 -20.18 35.95
CA TYR A 540 -37.17 -19.74 37.04
C TYR A 540 -37.16 -18.21 37.05
N GLN A 541 -37.53 -17.62 38.19
CA GLN A 541 -37.53 -16.17 38.35
C GLN A 541 -36.70 -15.78 39.56
N ALA A 542 -35.96 -14.69 39.44
CA ALA A 542 -35.15 -14.17 40.54
C ALA A 542 -35.23 -12.64 40.64
N ILE A 543 -35.26 -12.14 41.87
CA ILE A 543 -35.09 -10.74 42.21
C ILE A 543 -33.81 -10.60 43.02
N TYR A 544 -32.89 -9.76 42.56
CA TYR A 544 -31.65 -9.43 43.23
C TYR A 544 -31.67 -7.96 43.62
N VAL A 545 -31.88 -7.64 44.90
CA VAL A 545 -31.84 -6.26 45.40
C VAL A 545 -30.42 -5.95 45.85
N HIS A 546 -29.70 -5.15 45.07
CA HIS A 546 -28.35 -4.70 45.36
C HIS A 546 -28.38 -3.58 46.42
N ASP A 547 -28.64 -3.98 47.66
CA ASP A 547 -28.56 -3.15 48.87
C ASP A 547 -27.60 -3.77 49.91
N ASP A 548 -27.34 -3.07 51.01
CA ASP A 548 -26.48 -3.54 52.11
C ASP A 548 -26.93 -4.88 52.72
N LYS A 549 -28.15 -5.34 52.41
CA LYS A 549 -28.78 -6.53 53.00
C LYS A 549 -28.89 -7.68 52.02
N MET A 550 -28.59 -7.44 50.73
CA MET A 550 -28.71 -8.39 49.63
C MET A 550 -30.06 -9.13 49.69
N ASN A 551 -31.16 -8.39 49.74
CA ASN A 551 -32.47 -9.05 49.71
C ASN A 551 -32.66 -9.74 48.37
N MET A 552 -33.25 -10.93 48.39
CA MET A 552 -33.41 -11.73 47.17
C MET A 552 -34.63 -12.63 47.25
N CYS A 553 -35.22 -12.90 46.09
CA CYS A 553 -36.38 -13.76 45.92
C CYS A 553 -36.11 -14.68 44.73
N PHE A 554 -36.35 -15.98 44.89
CA PHE A 554 -36.21 -16.96 43.82
C PHE A 554 -37.48 -17.78 43.78
N SER A 555 -38.03 -18.02 42.60
CA SER A 555 -39.12 -18.96 42.42
C SER A 555 -38.91 -19.87 41.24
N HIS A 556 -39.43 -21.09 41.38
CA HIS A 556 -39.60 -22.05 40.30
C HIS A 556 -41.09 -22.37 40.14
N SER A 557 -41.53 -22.55 38.90
CA SER A 557 -42.89 -23.00 38.58
C SER A 557 -42.90 -23.86 37.32
N GLU A 558 -43.77 -24.85 37.31
CA GLU A 558 -44.12 -25.64 36.13
C GLU A 558 -45.45 -25.13 35.56
N THR A 559 -45.50 -24.81 34.27
CA THR A 559 -46.69 -24.24 33.62
C THR A 559 -46.90 -24.82 32.23
N ASP A 560 -48.16 -24.91 31.80
CA ASP A 560 -48.55 -25.33 30.45
C ASP A 560 -48.60 -24.16 29.45
N THR A 561 -48.43 -22.92 29.92
CA THR A 561 -48.36 -21.73 29.08
C THR A 561 -47.03 -21.03 29.20
N LEU A 562 -46.43 -20.66 28.06
CA LEU A 562 -45.25 -19.81 28.02
C LEU A 562 -45.55 -18.49 28.78
N PRO A 563 -44.77 -18.16 29.83
CA PRO A 563 -44.98 -16.93 30.58
C PRO A 563 -44.72 -15.69 29.73
N ASN A 564 -45.32 -14.57 30.13
CA ASN A 564 -45.04 -13.29 29.50
C ASN A 564 -43.56 -12.91 29.68
N SER A 565 -43.03 -12.20 28.68
CA SER A 565 -41.73 -11.56 28.75
C SER A 565 -41.75 -10.43 29.79
N ILE A 566 -40.69 -10.34 30.58
CA ILE A 566 -40.44 -9.24 31.53
C ILE A 566 -39.64 -8.11 30.91
N PHE A 567 -39.29 -8.17 29.63
CA PHE A 567 -38.43 -7.17 28.97
C PHE A 567 -38.94 -5.72 29.12
N ASN A 568 -40.25 -5.51 29.29
CA ASN A 568 -40.84 -4.18 29.53
C ASN A 568 -41.12 -3.87 31.01
N GLY A 569 -40.53 -4.65 31.92
CA GLY A 569 -40.74 -4.60 33.36
C GLY A 569 -41.47 -5.86 33.87
N PRO A 570 -41.16 -6.30 35.10
CA PRO A 570 -41.81 -7.45 35.74
C PRO A 570 -43.22 -7.12 36.22
N ASP A 571 -44.10 -8.13 36.26
CA ASP A 571 -45.45 -8.01 36.84
C ASP A 571 -45.43 -7.86 38.37
N GLU A 572 -46.53 -7.34 38.93
CA GLU A 572 -46.71 -7.29 40.39
C GLU A 572 -46.69 -8.70 40.98
N GLY A 573 -45.81 -8.94 41.97
CA GLY A 573 -45.64 -10.26 42.58
C GLY A 573 -44.64 -11.17 41.86
N PHE A 574 -43.85 -10.66 40.91
CA PHE A 574 -42.75 -11.40 40.28
C PHE A 574 -41.86 -12.12 41.31
N ALA A 575 -41.48 -13.35 41.00
CA ALA A 575 -40.71 -14.26 41.86
C ALA A 575 -41.30 -14.57 43.26
N SER A 576 -42.50 -14.09 43.61
CA SER A 576 -43.07 -14.24 44.96
C SER A 576 -44.09 -15.38 45.10
N THR A 577 -44.38 -16.06 44.00
CA THR A 577 -45.30 -17.21 43.91
C THR A 577 -44.71 -18.28 43.00
N GLY A 578 -45.03 -19.54 43.26
CA GLY A 578 -44.60 -20.66 42.44
C GLY A 578 -44.77 -21.98 43.17
N ASP A 579 -44.29 -23.06 42.56
CA ASP A 579 -44.20 -24.38 43.19
C ASP A 579 -43.12 -24.39 44.28
N GLU A 580 -42.04 -23.62 44.07
CA GLU A 580 -41.00 -23.38 45.06
C GLU A 580 -40.68 -21.88 45.12
N VAL A 581 -40.63 -21.30 46.32
CA VAL A 581 -40.25 -19.89 46.53
C VAL A 581 -39.29 -19.76 47.70
N PHE A 582 -38.12 -19.17 47.45
CA PHE A 582 -37.13 -18.80 48.44
C PHE A 582 -37.02 -17.29 48.57
N MET A 583 -37.19 -16.76 49.78
CA MET A 583 -37.06 -15.34 50.07
C MET A 583 -36.01 -15.09 51.15
N VAL A 584 -35.12 -14.13 50.90
CA VAL A 584 -34.24 -13.55 51.93
C VAL A 584 -34.65 -12.12 52.17
N VAL A 585 -35.17 -11.87 53.37
CA VAL A 585 -35.50 -10.52 53.84
C VAL A 585 -34.71 -10.25 55.10
N LYS A 586 -33.82 -9.26 55.05
CA LYS A 586 -32.94 -8.87 56.19
C LYS A 586 -32.16 -10.07 56.76
N GLY A 587 -31.67 -10.95 55.89
CA GLY A 587 -30.86 -12.13 56.25
C GLY A 587 -31.64 -13.32 56.81
N THR A 588 -32.98 -13.28 56.83
CA THR A 588 -33.82 -14.42 57.20
C THR A 588 -34.31 -15.11 55.93
N VAL A 589 -34.02 -16.40 55.77
CA VAL A 589 -34.56 -17.23 54.69
C VAL A 589 -35.98 -17.68 55.05
N THR A 590 -36.89 -17.56 54.10
CA THR A 590 -38.22 -18.19 54.12
C THR A 590 -38.34 -19.08 52.89
N TYR A 591 -38.81 -20.29 53.08
CA TYR A 591 -39.19 -21.21 52.00
C TYR A 591 -40.71 -21.37 52.00
N ILE A 592 -41.33 -21.25 50.83
CA ILE A 592 -42.74 -21.53 50.58
C ILE A 592 -42.77 -22.57 49.46
N GLY A 593 -43.46 -23.68 49.69
CA GLY A 593 -43.67 -24.72 48.68
C GLY A 593 -44.96 -25.48 48.92
#